data_AF-A0A4S2ULI5-F1
#
_entry.id   AF-A0A4S2ULI5-F1
#
_cell.length_a   1.000
_cell.length_b   1.000
_cell.length_c   1.000
_cell.angle_alpha   90.00
_cell.angle_beta   90.00
_cell.angle_gamma   90.00
#
_symmetry.space_group_name_H-M   'P 1'
#
loop_
_entity.id
_entity.type
_entity.pdbx_description
1 polymer ?
#
loop_
_entity_poly.entity_id
_entity_poly.type
_entity_poly.pdbx_seq_one_letter_code
_entity_poly.pdbx_strand_id
1 'polypeptide(L)'
;MNIPVRILRELFRNFQAWNALYEAEGKETLKGPDGTEYCIHDIARLYSEAVSGRGEKGKYLLSPRQREAIQLFLIENRPEREVARIMGVSEDNPVASYATQGMVRLNDLIAAGVIQGITSAEEYEGAA
;
A
#
# COMPACT_ATOMS: atom_id res chain seq x y z
N MET A 1 -0.54 13.81 3.82
CA MET A 1 0.14 13.26 5.02
C MET A 1 1.27 12.32 4.59
N ASN A 2 2.45 12.39 5.25
CA ASN A 2 3.52 11.41 5.04
C ASN A 2 3.37 10.27 6.08
N ILE A 3 3.16 9.04 5.62
CA ILE A 3 2.85 7.91 6.50
C ILE A 3 4.13 7.11 6.73
N PRO A 4 4.51 6.76 7.96
CA PRO A 4 5.73 5.98 8.17
C PRO A 4 5.68 4.68 7.37
N VAL A 5 6.78 4.35 6.67
CA VAL A 5 6.85 3.18 5.78
C VAL A 5 6.44 1.88 6.47
N ARG A 6 6.80 1.74 7.76
CA ARG A 6 6.37 0.60 8.58
C ARG A 6 4.85 0.50 8.64
N ILE A 7 4.16 1.61 8.87
CA ILE A 7 2.70 1.65 8.96
C ILE A 7 2.11 1.27 7.62
N LEU A 8 2.51 1.91 6.51
CA LEU A 8 2.02 1.55 5.17
C LEU A 8 2.16 0.07 4.84
N ARG A 9 3.27 -0.56 5.22
CA ARG A 9 3.48 -2.00 5.03
C ARG A 9 2.48 -2.84 5.81
N GLU A 10 2.25 -2.50 7.08
CA GLU A 10 1.22 -3.16 7.89
C GLU A 10 -0.16 -2.92 7.29
N LEU A 11 -0.41 -1.72 6.75
CA LEU A 11 -1.68 -1.44 6.15
C LEU A 11 -1.94 -2.36 4.94
N PHE A 12 -0.96 -2.48 4.06
CA PHE A 12 -1.06 -3.32 2.88
C PHE A 12 -1.15 -4.81 3.26
N ARG A 13 -0.39 -5.29 4.25
CA ARG A 13 -0.47 -6.69 4.71
C ARG A 13 -1.85 -7.10 5.20
N ASN A 14 -2.59 -6.17 5.80
CA ASN A 14 -3.90 -6.46 6.38
C ASN A 14 -5.06 -6.07 5.47
N PHE A 15 -4.78 -5.63 4.24
CA PHE A 15 -5.78 -5.09 3.31
C PHE A 15 -6.99 -6.02 3.10
N GLN A 16 -6.76 -7.33 2.95
CA GLN A 16 -7.84 -8.30 2.76
C GLN A 16 -8.75 -8.42 4.00
N ALA A 17 -8.15 -8.43 5.19
CA ALA A 17 -8.91 -8.49 6.45
C ALA A 17 -9.80 -7.25 6.63
N TRP A 18 -9.33 -6.10 6.14
CA TRP A 18 -10.05 -4.85 6.25
C TRP A 18 -11.22 -4.73 5.28
N ASN A 19 -11.02 -5.17 4.03
CA ASN A 19 -12.13 -5.26 3.08
C ASN A 19 -13.22 -6.21 3.61
N ALA A 20 -12.83 -7.32 4.25
CA ALA A 20 -13.80 -8.21 4.89
C ALA A 20 -14.58 -7.53 6.04
N LEU A 21 -13.92 -6.69 6.85
CA LEU A 21 -14.58 -5.91 7.90
C LEU A 21 -15.55 -4.86 7.33
N TYR A 22 -15.17 -4.19 6.24
CA TYR A 22 -16.06 -3.27 5.53
C TYR A 22 -17.30 -4.00 4.99
N GLU A 23 -17.11 -5.13 4.31
CA GLU A 23 -18.21 -5.91 3.73
C GLU A 23 -19.15 -6.49 4.80
N ALA A 24 -18.61 -6.91 5.94
CA ALA A 24 -19.39 -7.54 7.01
C ALA A 24 -20.09 -6.53 7.94
N GLU A 25 -19.43 -5.43 8.28
CA GLU A 25 -19.87 -4.51 9.35
C GLU A 25 -20.12 -3.07 8.85
N GLY A 26 -19.79 -2.74 7.61
CA GLY A 26 -19.88 -1.38 7.08
C GLY A 26 -18.87 -0.41 7.71
N LYS A 27 -17.80 -0.92 8.33
CA LYS A 27 -16.75 -0.08 8.91
C LYS A 27 -15.93 0.57 7.81
N GLU A 28 -15.90 1.90 7.77
CA GLU A 28 -15.17 2.68 6.76
C GLU A 28 -13.76 3.09 7.21
N THR A 29 -13.53 3.15 8.53
CA THR A 29 -12.25 3.52 9.13
C THR A 29 -11.71 2.42 10.04
N LEU A 30 -10.38 2.39 10.19
CA LEU A 30 -9.67 1.46 11.07
C LEU A 30 -8.55 2.17 11.81
N LYS A 31 -8.38 1.78 13.08
CA LYS A 31 -7.26 2.24 13.89
C LYS A 31 -5.99 1.47 13.52
N GLY A 32 -5.01 2.17 12.97
CA GLY A 32 -3.70 1.63 12.66
C GLY A 32 -2.85 1.36 13.90
N PRO A 33 -1.69 0.69 13.74
CA PRO A 33 -0.83 0.32 14.85
C PRO A 33 -0.12 1.51 15.52
N ASP A 34 -0.14 2.69 14.89
CA ASP A 34 0.27 3.98 15.46
C ASP A 34 -0.88 4.69 16.22
N GLY A 35 -2.08 4.12 16.22
CA GLY A 35 -3.26 4.68 16.85
C GLY A 35 -4.02 5.68 15.97
N THR A 36 -3.55 5.97 14.76
CA THR A 36 -4.23 6.85 13.79
C THR A 36 -5.38 6.10 13.11
N GLU A 37 -6.50 6.78 12.87
CA GLU A 37 -7.58 6.21 12.06
C GLU A 37 -7.34 6.43 10.57
N TYR A 38 -7.44 5.35 9.80
CA TYR A 38 -7.24 5.30 8.37
C TYR A 38 -8.53 4.89 7.66
N CYS A 39 -8.90 5.61 6.61
CA CYS A 39 -10.02 5.24 5.74
C CYS A 39 -9.65 4.02 4.87
N ILE A 40 -10.49 2.97 4.91
CA ILE A 40 -10.29 1.73 4.13
C ILE A 40 -10.32 2.03 2.63
N HIS A 41 -11.20 2.91 2.17
CA HIS A 41 -11.31 3.26 0.75
C HIS A 41 -10.05 3.96 0.23
N ASP A 42 -9.42 4.80 1.04
CA ASP A 42 -8.15 5.43 0.68
C ASP A 42 -7.00 4.43 0.61
N ILE A 43 -6.95 3.47 1.52
CA ILE A 43 -5.97 2.37 1.46
C ILE A 43 -6.19 1.57 0.18
N ALA A 44 -7.44 1.21 -0.15
CA ALA A 44 -7.78 0.47 -1.35
C ALA A 44 -7.36 1.21 -2.62
N ARG A 45 -7.61 2.52 -2.67
CA ARG A 45 -7.18 3.40 -3.76
C ARG A 45 -5.65 3.45 -3.85
N LEU A 46 -4.95 3.67 -2.74
CA LEU A 46 -3.48 3.74 -2.72
C LEU A 46 -2.85 2.42 -3.18
N TYR A 47 -3.43 1.28 -2.81
CA TYR A 47 -3.03 -0.03 -3.33
C TYR A 47 -3.21 -0.12 -4.85
N SER A 48 -4.38 0.27 -5.36
CA SER A 48 -4.66 0.27 -6.80
C SER A 48 -3.67 1.15 -7.57
N GLU A 49 -3.38 2.34 -7.05
CA GLU A 49 -2.38 3.26 -7.59
C GLU A 49 -0.96 2.65 -7.54
N ALA A 50 -0.60 1.95 -6.47
CA ALA A 50 0.68 1.28 -6.36
C ALA A 50 0.89 0.20 -7.42
N VAL A 51 -0.11 -0.65 -7.66
CA VAL A 51 0.01 -1.81 -8.57
C VAL A 51 -0.27 -1.44 -10.04
N SER A 52 -1.20 -0.53 -10.28
CA SER A 52 -1.72 -0.24 -11.61
C SER A 52 -1.64 1.22 -12.03
N GLY A 53 -1.37 2.13 -11.08
CA GLY A 53 -1.33 3.56 -11.32
C GLY A 53 -0.29 3.95 -12.38
N ARG A 54 -0.67 4.93 -13.20
CA ARG A 54 0.15 5.47 -14.29
C ARG A 54 0.42 6.94 -14.04
N GLY A 55 1.69 7.32 -14.14
CA GLY A 55 2.11 8.72 -14.09
C GLY A 55 2.14 9.35 -15.48
N GLU A 56 2.84 10.48 -15.58
CA GLU A 56 3.04 11.18 -16.83
C GLU A 56 3.65 10.26 -17.90
N LYS A 57 3.16 10.40 -19.14
CA LYS A 57 3.59 9.62 -20.31
C LYS A 57 3.22 8.13 -20.23
N GLY A 58 2.22 7.75 -19.42
CA GLY A 58 1.65 6.40 -19.36
C GLY A 58 2.52 5.36 -18.67
N LYS A 59 3.63 5.76 -18.04
CA LYS A 59 4.51 4.86 -17.30
C LYS A 59 3.90 4.50 -15.95
N TYR A 60 4.15 3.28 -15.48
CA TYR A 60 3.76 2.90 -14.12
C TYR A 60 4.44 3.81 -13.07
N LEU A 61 3.72 4.09 -11.99
CA LEU A 61 4.24 4.88 -10.87
C LEU A 61 5.41 4.18 -10.16
N LEU A 62 5.35 2.85 -10.08
CA LEU A 62 6.36 1.99 -9.48
C LEU A 62 6.98 1.06 -10.52
N SER A 63 8.24 0.68 -10.29
CA SER A 63 8.93 -0.31 -11.13
C SER A 63 8.27 -1.69 -11.07
N PRO A 64 8.42 -2.56 -12.08
CA PRO A 64 7.84 -3.90 -12.06
C PRO A 64 8.14 -4.69 -10.78
N ARG A 65 9.40 -4.70 -10.33
CA ARG A 65 9.81 -5.41 -9.11
C ARG A 65 9.16 -4.87 -7.84
N GLN A 66 8.98 -3.56 -7.74
CA GLN A 66 8.29 -2.95 -6.60
C GLN A 66 6.80 -3.35 -6.60
N ARG A 67 6.14 -3.30 -7.76
CA ARG A 67 4.73 -3.67 -7.90
C ARG A 67 4.50 -5.14 -7.56
N GLU A 68 5.33 -6.03 -8.12
CA GLU A 68 5.30 -7.46 -7.85
C GLU A 68 5.57 -7.78 -6.37
N ALA A 69 6.59 -7.16 -5.77
CA ALA A 69 6.88 -7.34 -4.35
C ALA A 69 5.72 -6.84 -3.48
N ILE A 70 5.12 -5.69 -3.78
CA ILE A 70 3.96 -5.20 -3.03
C ILE A 70 2.80 -6.19 -3.15
N GLN A 71 2.44 -6.59 -4.36
CA GLN A 71 1.34 -7.51 -4.61
C GLN A 71 1.55 -8.86 -3.91
N LEU A 72 2.66 -9.53 -4.19
CA LEU A 72 2.87 -10.92 -3.78
C LEU A 72 3.30 -11.02 -2.31
N PHE A 73 4.17 -10.13 -1.84
CA PHE A 73 4.75 -10.23 -0.50
C PHE A 73 3.96 -9.49 0.57
N LEU A 74 3.36 -8.33 0.25
CA LEU A 74 2.54 -7.60 1.23
C LEU A 74 1.07 -8.05 1.14
N ILE A 75 0.43 -7.94 -0.02
CA ILE A 75 -1.02 -8.16 -0.13
C ILE A 75 -1.39 -9.64 -0.06
N GLU A 76 -0.74 -10.48 -0.86
CA GLU A 76 -0.99 -11.93 -0.87
C GLU A 76 -0.26 -12.65 0.26
N ASN A 77 0.56 -11.93 1.04
CA ASN A 77 1.32 -12.41 2.19
C ASN A 77 2.10 -13.72 1.91
N ARG A 78 2.65 -13.85 0.69
CA ARG A 78 3.41 -15.05 0.29
C ARG A 78 4.79 -15.07 0.94
N PRO A 79 5.36 -16.26 1.21
CA PRO A 79 6.74 -16.39 1.69
C PRO A 79 7.74 -15.75 0.74
N GLU A 80 8.75 -15.06 1.28
CA GLU A 80 9.69 -14.24 0.51
C GLU A 80 10.42 -15.04 -0.60
N ARG A 81 10.86 -16.26 -0.29
CA ARG A 81 11.50 -17.17 -1.25
C ARG A 81 10.58 -17.56 -2.41
N GLU A 82 9.29 -17.77 -2.11
CA GLU A 82 8.29 -18.08 -3.13
C GLU A 82 8.11 -16.87 -4.05
N VAL A 83 8.00 -15.68 -3.48
CA VAL A 83 7.88 -14.43 -4.27
C VAL A 83 9.10 -14.22 -5.14
N ALA A 84 10.31 -14.43 -4.62
CA ALA A 84 11.54 -14.33 -5.39
C ALA A 84 11.53 -15.29 -6.61
N ARG A 85 11.05 -16.52 -6.42
CA ARG A 85 10.89 -17.49 -7.51
C ARG A 85 9.86 -17.02 -8.55
N ILE A 86 8.70 -16.52 -8.12
CA ILE A 86 7.65 -15.97 -9.02
C ILE A 86 8.19 -14.79 -9.82
N MET A 87 8.98 -13.92 -9.19
CA MET A 87 9.63 -12.76 -9.81
C MET A 87 10.81 -13.13 -10.75
N GLY A 88 11.17 -14.42 -10.84
CA GLY A 88 12.27 -14.89 -11.69
C GLY A 88 13.65 -14.42 -11.22
N VAL A 89 13.84 -14.23 -9.91
CA VAL A 89 15.13 -13.85 -9.29
C VAL A 89 15.63 -14.94 -8.35
N SER A 90 16.88 -14.82 -7.88
CA SER A 90 17.43 -15.75 -6.87
C SER A 90 16.55 -15.79 -5.61
N GLU A 91 16.35 -16.96 -5.00
CA GLU A 91 15.56 -17.11 -3.78
C GLU A 91 16.13 -16.36 -2.57
N ASP A 92 17.42 -15.99 -2.62
CA ASP A 92 18.09 -15.17 -1.62
C ASP A 92 17.93 -13.66 -1.88
N ASN A 93 17.24 -13.27 -2.95
CA ASN A 93 17.03 -11.86 -3.28
C ASN A 93 16.07 -11.22 -2.26
N PRO A 94 16.42 -10.07 -1.64
CA PRO A 94 15.58 -9.44 -0.63
C PRO A 94 14.33 -8.75 -1.23
N VAL A 95 13.30 -9.53 -1.52
CA VAL A 95 11.99 -9.04 -2.01
C VAL A 95 11.38 -8.03 -1.05
N ALA A 96 11.52 -8.23 0.26
CA ALA A 96 11.02 -7.31 1.28
C ALA A 96 11.59 -5.90 1.10
N SER A 97 12.84 -5.78 0.62
CA SER A 97 13.49 -4.50 0.32
C SER A 97 12.85 -3.80 -0.88
N TYR A 98 12.47 -4.54 -1.93
CA TYR A 98 11.73 -3.97 -3.06
C TYR A 98 10.37 -3.43 -2.63
N ALA A 99 9.65 -4.15 -1.76
CA ALA A 99 8.41 -3.67 -1.19
C ALA A 99 8.62 -2.39 -0.35
N THR A 100 9.66 -2.35 0.49
CA THR A 100 10.03 -1.14 1.27
C THR A 100 10.34 0.05 0.37
N GLN A 101 11.15 -0.15 -0.67
CA GLN A 101 11.47 0.89 -1.64
C GLN A 101 10.23 1.37 -2.40
N GLY A 102 9.28 0.47 -2.68
CA GLY A 102 7.99 0.83 -3.25
C GLY A 102 7.14 1.70 -2.32
N MET A 103 7.18 1.46 -1.01
CA MET A 103 6.47 2.28 -0.01
C MET A 103 7.09 3.68 0.14
N VAL A 104 8.43 3.78 0.21
CA VAL A 104 9.15 5.07 0.11
C VAL A 104 8.73 5.77 -1.18
N ARG A 105 8.70 4.98 -2.26
CA ARG A 105 8.10 5.24 -3.57
C ARG A 105 6.86 6.13 -3.52
N LEU A 106 5.84 5.54 -2.89
CA LEU A 106 4.50 6.07 -2.80
C LEU A 106 4.42 7.32 -1.94
N ASN A 107 5.14 7.36 -0.82
CA ASN A 107 5.20 8.56 0.03
C ASN A 107 5.76 9.77 -0.74
N ASP A 108 6.80 9.57 -1.54
CA ASP A 108 7.35 10.65 -2.37
C ASP A 108 6.31 11.15 -3.39
N LEU A 109 5.53 10.23 -3.99
CA LEU A 109 4.47 10.57 -4.94
C LEU A 109 3.30 11.31 -4.27
N ILE A 110 2.92 10.91 -3.05
CA ILE A 110 1.91 11.60 -2.24
C ILE A 110 2.39 13.00 -1.87
N ALA A 111 3.64 13.12 -1.38
CA ALA A 111 4.22 14.41 -0.98
C ALA A 111 4.34 15.37 -2.17
N ALA A 112 4.59 14.85 -3.37
CA ALA A 112 4.62 15.62 -4.61
C ALA A 112 3.21 15.91 -5.19
N GLY A 113 2.14 15.39 -4.59
CA GLY A 113 0.76 15.57 -5.08
C GLY A 113 0.44 14.82 -6.38
N VAL A 114 1.28 13.85 -6.78
CA VAL A 114 1.06 13.03 -7.99
C VAL A 114 -0.08 12.05 -7.79
N ILE A 115 -0.22 11.54 -6.56
CA ILE A 115 -1.33 10.70 -6.13
C ILE A 115 -1.89 11.22 -4.81
N GLN A 116 -3.15 10.93 -4.53
CA GLN A 116 -3.79 11.36 -3.29
C GLN A 116 -3.29 10.50 -2.11
N GLY A 117 -3.00 11.14 -0.98
CA GLY A 117 -2.64 10.45 0.27
C GLY A 117 -3.82 9.73 0.91
N ILE A 118 -3.59 9.15 2.10
CA ILE A 118 -4.68 8.62 2.93
C ILE A 118 -5.19 9.75 3.83
N THR A 119 -6.50 9.90 3.92
CA THR A 119 -7.18 10.86 4.78
C THR A 119 -7.33 10.26 6.18
N SER A 120 -7.05 11.03 7.24
CA SER A 120 -7.39 10.62 8.61
C SER A 120 -8.86 10.91 8.91
N ALA A 121 -9.45 10.22 9.89
CA ALA A 121 -10.83 10.50 10.31
C ALA A 121 -11.03 11.95 10.80
N GLU A 122 -10.00 12.55 11.41
CA GLU A 122 -10.01 13.96 11.84
C GLU A 122 -10.16 14.95 10.67
N GLU A 123 -9.66 14.60 9.48
CA GLU A 123 -9.83 15.39 8.26
C GLU A 123 -11.21 15.17 7.60
N TYR A 124 -11.89 14.06 7.91
CA TYR A 124 -13.22 13.72 7.38
C TYR A 124 -14.36 14.48 8.11
N GLU A 125 -14.26 14.69 9.42
CA GLU A 125 -15.27 15.43 10.20
C GLU A 125 -15.27 16.95 9.94
N GLY A 126 -14.20 17.51 9.35
CA GLY A 126 -14.07 18.93 9.03
C GLY A 126 -14.61 19.34 7.66
N ALA A 127 -15.13 18.40 6.86
CA ALA A 127 -15.60 18.62 5.48
C ALA A 127 -17.13 18.61 5.33
N ALA A 128 -17.88 18.61 6.45
CA ALA A 128 -19.34 18.60 6.48
C ALA A 128 -19.94 20.00 6.73
#